data_AF-A0A3R7E3P4-F1
#
_entry.id   AF-A0A3R7E3P4-F1
#
_cell.length_a   1.000
_cell.length_b   1.000
_cell.length_c   1.000
_cell.angle_alpha   90.00
_cell.angle_beta   90.00
_cell.angle_gamma   90.00
#
_symmetry.space_group_name_H-M   'P 1'
#
loop_
_entity.id
_entity.type
_entity.pdbx_description
1 polymer ?
#
loop_
_entity_poly.entity_id
_entity_poly.type
_entity_poly.pdbx_seq_one_letter_code
_entity_poly.pdbx_strand_id
1 'polypeptide(L)' 'MPRIKINVFYVISAICSLLLIIYSWFIFLPSFEGLPEYPQVQTVIILLTVLLVASSGIQLMLSIKKHEPSEEKKI' A
#
# COMPACT_ATOMS: atom_id res chain seq x y z
N MET A 1 18.51 -2.51 -23.61
CA MET A 1 17.08 -2.67 -23.26
C MET A 1 16.98 -2.89 -21.75
N PRO A 2 16.64 -1.86 -20.96
CA PRO A 2 16.56 -2.01 -19.51
C PRO A 2 15.43 -2.99 -19.17
N ARG A 3 15.80 -4.17 -18.65
CA ARG A 3 14.87 -5.16 -18.11
C ARG A 3 14.44 -4.64 -16.75
N ILE A 4 13.44 -3.76 -16.72
CA ILE A 4 12.84 -3.28 -15.48
C ILE A 4 12.22 -4.51 -14.80
N LYS A 5 12.95 -5.13 -13.86
CA LYS A 5 12.46 -6.23 -13.03
C LYS A 5 11.55 -5.64 -11.96
N ILE A 6 10.35 -5.24 -12.37
CA ILE A 6 9.31 -4.88 -11.42
C ILE A 6 8.99 -6.14 -10.63
N ASN A 7 9.23 -6.11 -9.32
CA ASN A 7 9.00 -7.26 -8.45
C ASN A 7 7.48 -7.53 -8.41
N VAL A 8 6.99 -8.60 -9.03
CA VAL A 8 5.53 -8.87 -9.17
C VAL A 8 4.81 -8.90 -7.82
N PHE A 9 5.50 -9.36 -6.76
CA PHE A 9 4.99 -9.32 -5.39
C PHE A 9 4.60 -7.91 -4.93
N TYR A 10 5.36 -6.94 -5.39
CA TYR A 10 5.17 -5.52 -5.13
C TYR A 10 3.89 -4.98 -5.75
N VAL A 11 3.70 -5.28 -7.03
CA VAL A 11 2.56 -4.84 -7.82
C VAL A 11 1.27 -5.44 -7.26
N ILE A 12 1.30 -6.73 -6.91
CA ILE A 12 0.16 -7.42 -6.29
C ILE A 12 -0.17 -6.81 -4.92
N SER A 13 0.82 -6.53 -4.08
CA SER A 13 0.60 -5.93 -2.76
C SER A 13 0.04 -4.51 -2.86
N ALA A 14 0.52 -3.71 -3.81
CA ALA A 14 -0.01 -2.37 -4.08
C ALA A 14 -1.46 -2.42 -4.57
N ILE A 15 -1.79 -3.30 -5.53
CA ILE A 15 -3.16 -3.50 -6.03
C ILE A 15 -4.09 -3.96 -4.90
N CYS A 16 -3.64 -4.92 -4.10
CA CYS A 16 -4.42 -5.45 -2.99
C CYS A 16 -4.70 -4.37 -1.94
N SER A 17 -3.70 -3.53 -1.63
CA SER A 17 -3.87 -2.38 -0.72
C SER A 17 -4.88 -1.38 -1.26
N LEU A 18 -4.80 -1.06 -2.55
CA LEU A 18 -5.69 -0.11 -3.21
C LEU A 18 -7.15 -0.62 -3.23
N LEU A 19 -7.35 -1.91 -3.53
CA LEU A 19 -8.66 -2.56 -3.44
C LEU A 19 -9.23 -2.53 -2.02
N LEU A 20 -8.40 -2.76 -1.00
CA LEU A 20 -8.80 -2.73 0.40
C LEU A 20 -9.27 -1.34 0.86
N ILE A 21 -8.57 -0.29 0.41
CA ILE A 21 -8.95 1.10 0.69
C ILE A 21 -10.29 1.42 0.04
N ILE A 22 -10.45 1.09 -1.25
CA ILE A 22 -11.71 1.31 -1.97
C ILE A 22 -12.85 0.57 -1.29
N TYR A 23 -12.67 -0.72 -0.99
CA TYR A 23 -13.69 -1.53 -0.33
C TYR A 23 -14.08 -0.96 1.04
N SER A 24 -13.08 -0.57 1.84
CA SER A 24 -13.32 -0.01 3.17
C SER A 24 -14.10 1.30 3.09
N TRP A 25 -13.81 2.17 2.12
CA TRP A 25 -14.51 3.45 1.98
C TRP A 25 -15.89 3.34 1.34
N PHE A 26 -16.04 2.57 0.26
CA PHE A 26 -17.27 2.55 -0.54
C PHE A 26 -18.30 1.51 -0.10
N ILE A 27 -17.87 0.45 0.58
CA ILE A 27 -18.75 -0.65 0.98
C ILE A 27 -18.81 -0.75 2.48
N PHE A 28 -17.66 -0.79 3.15
CA PHE A 28 -17.62 -1.00 4.59
C PHE A 28 -18.14 0.22 5.34
N LEU A 29 -17.60 1.42 5.09
CA LEU A 29 -18.00 2.65 5.78
C LEU A 29 -19.52 2.96 5.68
N PRO A 30 -20.15 2.96 4.48
CA PRO A 30 -21.59 3.22 4.37
C PRO A 30 -22.45 2.09 4.93
N SER A 31 -21.94 0.84 5.00
CA SER A 31 -22.68 -0.27 5.61
C SER A 31 -22.89 -0.10 7.12
N PHE A 32 -22.12 0.78 7.77
CA PHE A 32 -22.26 1.10 9.20
C PHE A 32 -22.95 2.46 9.43
N GLU A 33 -23.39 3.17 8.39
CA GLU A 33 -24.11 4.42 8.55
C GLU A 33 -25.42 4.19 9.32
N GLY A 34 -25.53 4.81 10.50
CA GLY A 34 -26.67 4.68 11.41
C GLY A 34 -26.45 3.74 12.59
N LEU A 35 -25.33 3.02 12.66
CA LEU A 35 -24.97 2.24 13.85
C LEU A 35 -24.05 3.03 14.80
N PRO A 36 -24.16 2.82 16.12
CA PRO A 36 -23.33 3.51 17.11
C PRO A 36 -21.84 3.16 17.01
N GLU A 37 -21.49 2.09 16.31
CA GLU A 37 -20.11 1.65 16.06
C GLU A 37 -19.42 2.35 14.87
N TYR A 38 -20.15 3.16 14.09
CA TYR A 38 -19.61 3.95 12.98
C TYR A 38 -18.31 4.72 13.31
N PRO A 39 -18.19 5.50 14.41
CA PRO A 39 -16.97 6.22 14.72
C PRO A 39 -15.77 5.31 15.03
N GLN A 40 -16.01 4.12 15.59
CA GLN A 40 -14.97 3.12 15.82
C GLN A 40 -14.50 2.53 14.48
N VAL A 41 -15.44 2.14 13.62
CA VAL A 41 -15.16 1.61 12.28
C VAL A 41 -14.39 2.62 11.43
N GLN A 42 -14.79 3.90 11.48
CA GLN A 42 -14.09 4.98 10.79
C GLN A 42 -12.63 5.12 11.26
N THR A 43 -12.40 5.06 12.57
CA THR A 43 -11.04 5.12 13.15
C THR A 43 -10.19 3.96 12.68
N VAL A 44 -10.75 2.74 12.68
CA VAL A 44 -10.06 1.53 12.20
C VAL A 44 -9.69 1.67 10.71
N ILE A 45 -10.61 2.14 9.86
CA ILE A 45 -10.36 2.33 8.43
C ILE A 45 -9.26 3.35 8.17
N ILE A 46 -9.24 4.46 8.92
CA ILE A 46 -8.17 5.47 8.80
C ILE A 46 -6.84 4.85 9.20
N LEU A 47 -6.79 4.13 10.32
CA LEU A 47 -5.57 3.49 10.81
C LEU A 47 -5.06 2.41 9.83
N LEU A 48 -5.98 1.62 9.26
CA LEU A 48 -5.70 0.64 8.22
C LEU A 48 -5.11 1.31 6.97
N THR A 49 -5.71 2.41 6.53
CA THR A 49 -5.27 3.19 5.36
C THR A 49 -3.85 3.71 5.57
N VAL A 50 -3.56 4.30 6.74
CA VAL A 50 -2.22 4.76 7.09
C VAL A 50 -1.21 3.61 7.07
N LEU A 51 -1.59 2.45 7.63
CA LEU A 51 -0.73 1.27 7.65
C LEU A 51 -0.46 0.73 6.25
N LEU A 52 -1.47 0.69 5.38
CA LEU A 52 -1.35 0.28 3.98
C LEU A 52 -0.46 1.25 3.19
N VAL A 53 -0.61 2.56 3.39
CA VAL A 53 0.25 3.58 2.77
C VAL A 53 1.68 3.45 3.25
N ALA A 54 1.91 3.23 4.56
CA ALA A 54 3.24 3.01 5.11
C ALA A 54 3.87 1.72 4.55
N SER A 55 3.09 0.63 4.50
CA SER A 55 3.53 -0.65 3.91
C SER A 55 3.90 -0.45 2.45
N SER A 56 3.03 0.15 1.64
CA SER A 56 3.35 0.49 0.25
C SER A 56 4.59 1.39 0.18
N GLY A 57 4.69 2.47 0.95
CA GLY A 57 5.87 3.35 0.95
C GLY A 57 7.20 2.64 1.23
N ILE A 58 7.27 1.83 2.29
CA ILE A 58 8.47 1.04 2.66
C ILE A 58 8.86 0.11 1.52
N GLN A 59 7.84 -0.55 0.99
CA GLN A 59 8.02 -1.54 -0.03
C GLN A 59 8.57 -0.78 -1.30
N LEU A 60 8.09 0.43 -1.60
CA LEU A 60 8.44 1.21 -2.82
C LEU A 60 9.87 1.70 -2.70
N MET A 61 10.22 2.17 -1.49
CA MET A 61 11.58 2.54 -1.10
C MET A 61 12.55 1.37 -1.28
N LEU A 62 12.20 0.15 -0.84
CA LEU A 62 13.01 -1.06 -1.07
C LEU A 62 13.16 -1.40 -2.56
N SER A 63 12.10 -1.18 -3.36
CA SER A 63 12.15 -1.43 -4.81
C SER A 63 13.04 -0.42 -5.53
N ILE A 64 13.01 0.86 -5.12
CA ILE A 64 13.88 1.91 -5.67
C ILE A 64 15.34 1.67 -5.27
N LYS A 65 15.59 1.27 -4.01
CA LYS A 65 16.96 1.04 -3.50
C LYS A 65 17.65 -0.16 -4.17
N LYS A 66 16.91 -1.17 -4.64
CA LYS A 66 17.47 -2.25 -5.49
C LYS A 66 17.83 -1.79 -6.90
N HIS A 67 17.41 -0.58 -7.29
CA HIS A 67 17.67 0.04 -8.57
C HIS A 67 18.61 1.24 -8.45
N GLU A 68 19.35 1.39 -7.34
CA GLU A 68 20.63 2.08 -7.39
C GLU A 68 21.57 1.20 -8.22
N PRO A 69 22.10 1.69 -9.36
CA PRO A 69 23.22 1.02 -9.99
C PRO A 69 24.34 0.97 -8.95
N SER A 70 24.91 -0.22 -8.74
CA SER A 70 26.30 -0.33 -8.31
C SER A 70 27.16 0.32 -9.39
N GLU A 71 27.20 1.65 -9.42
CA GLU A 71 28.35 2.39 -9.89
C GLU A 71 29.35 2.41 -8.73
N GLU A 72 30.55 1.96 -9.06
CA GLU A 72 31.78 2.03 -8.27
C GLU A 72 32.00 0.96 -7.19
N LYS A 73 32.58 -0.15 -7.64
CA LYS A 73 33.95 -0.41 -7.18
C LYS A 73 34.83 -0.87 -8.35
N LYS A 74 35.41 0.11 -9.04
CA LYS A 74 36.57 -0.08 -9.91
C LYS A 74 37.79 -0.30 -9.01
N ILE A 75 38.27 -1.53 -8.89
CA ILE A 75 39.66 -1.86 -8.56
C ILE A 75 40.04 -3.05 -9.41
#